data_AF-A0A7R9YXR5-F1
#
_entry.id   AF-A0A7R9YXR5-F1
#
_cell.length_a   1.000
_cell.length_b   1.000
_cell.length_c   1.000
_cell.angle_alpha   90.00
_cell.angle_beta   90.00
_cell.angle_gamma   90.00
#
_symmetry.space_group_name_H-M   'P 1'
#
loop_
_entity.id
_entity.type
_entity.pdbx_description
1 polymer ?
#
loop_
_entity_poly.entity_id
_entity_poly.type
_entity_poly.pdbx_seq_one_letter_code
_entity_poly.pdbx_strand_id
1 'polypeptide(L)'
;DSEDVEAYGGDAGLAAEELSLSLDRRRKRDEEVDLLRSRTLPLSAFLLHSVLDGTGRWMEDFVDDAVAKLGGEEEARAALRVLLLDDDDDAMGDDGAEGDSLVRPRREETPLTPEYWHRAAVGVASTVASDPSSGLLDAFGEDDRRRLLEAAAESAVRLLVRTRG
;
A
#
# COMPACT_ATOMS: atom_id res chain seq x y z
N ASP A 1 8.37 72.91 29.77
CA ASP A 1 8.87 71.60 29.31
C ASP A 1 7.76 70.58 29.41
N SER A 2 6.91 70.59 28.40
CA SER A 2 5.84 69.64 28.18
C SER A 2 6.15 68.91 26.89
N GLU A 3 6.14 67.59 27.03
CA GLU A 3 5.73 66.60 26.02
C GLU A 3 6.62 66.47 24.78
N ASP A 4 7.31 65.33 24.71
CA ASP A 4 7.42 64.51 23.50
C ASP A 4 7.66 63.06 23.94
N VAL A 5 6.57 62.29 24.06
CA VAL A 5 6.62 60.82 24.16
C VAL A 5 5.76 60.28 23.02
N GLU A 6 6.31 60.32 21.81
CA GLU A 6 5.69 59.67 20.66
C GLU A 6 6.17 58.21 20.51
N ALA A 7 5.17 57.34 20.43
CA ALA A 7 5.07 56.22 19.50
C ALA A 7 6.15 55.11 19.54
N TYR A 8 6.00 54.17 20.49
CA TYR A 8 6.60 52.83 20.42
C TYR A 8 5.55 51.70 20.24
N GLY A 9 4.35 52.03 19.75
CA GLY A 9 3.22 51.08 19.64
C GLY A 9 2.95 50.48 18.25
N GLY A 10 3.60 50.99 17.18
CA GLY A 10 3.25 50.62 15.80
C GLY A 10 3.82 49.28 15.31
N ASP A 11 5.00 48.89 15.77
CA ASP A 11 5.75 47.77 15.20
C ASP A 11 5.22 46.39 15.67
N ALA A 12 4.76 46.31 16.92
CA ALA A 12 4.16 45.09 17.48
C ALA A 12 2.79 44.76 16.87
N GLY A 13 2.01 45.77 16.47
CA GLY A 13 0.72 45.59 15.81
C GLY A 13 0.86 45.00 14.40
N LEU A 14 1.84 45.50 13.63
CA LEU A 14 2.15 45.00 12.29
C LEU A 14 2.71 43.57 12.33
N ALA A 15 3.58 43.25 13.29
CA ALA A 15 4.11 41.90 13.45
C ALA A 15 3.02 40.87 13.83
N ALA A 16 2.05 41.26 14.68
CA ALA A 16 0.93 40.40 15.06
C ALA A 16 -0.02 40.15 13.87
N GLU A 17 -0.27 41.16 13.06
CA GLU A 17 -1.10 41.06 11.85
C GLU A 17 -0.43 40.17 10.78
N GLU A 18 0.88 40.31 10.57
CA GLU A 18 1.64 39.45 9.65
C GLU A 18 1.67 37.98 10.11
N LEU A 19 1.85 37.75 11.42
CA LEU A 19 1.74 36.41 12.01
C LEU A 19 0.35 35.81 11.79
N SER A 20 -0.72 36.56 12.03
CA SER A 20 -2.10 36.10 11.80
C SER A 20 -2.33 35.70 10.34
N LEU A 21 -1.92 36.56 9.39
CA LEU A 21 -2.05 36.28 7.96
C LEU A 21 -1.23 35.04 7.55
N SER A 22 -0.06 34.82 8.16
CA SER A 22 0.76 33.65 7.90
C SER A 22 0.12 32.36 8.40
N LEU A 23 -0.55 32.40 9.57
CA LEU A 23 -1.26 31.26 10.15
C LEU A 23 -2.50 30.91 9.32
N ASP A 24 -3.25 31.91 8.87
CA ASP A 24 -4.41 31.71 7.99
C ASP A 24 -4.02 31.07 6.66
N ARG A 25 -2.88 31.48 6.08
CA ARG A 25 -2.35 30.87 4.85
C ARG A 25 -1.94 29.42 5.07
N ARG A 26 -1.31 29.10 6.21
CA ARG A 26 -0.95 27.71 6.56
C ARG A 26 -2.20 26.86 6.72
N ARG A 27 -3.17 27.33 7.50
CA ARG A 27 -4.44 26.64 7.71
C ARG A 27 -5.17 26.34 6.40
N LYS A 28 -5.27 27.33 5.49
CA LYS A 28 -5.90 27.12 4.18
C LYS A 28 -5.17 26.06 3.36
N ARG A 29 -3.83 26.07 3.38
CA ARG A 29 -3.03 25.06 2.70
C ARG A 29 -3.26 23.68 3.30
N ASP A 30 -3.35 23.57 4.62
CA ASP A 30 -3.60 22.31 5.31
C ASP A 30 -5.00 21.77 4.92
N GLU A 31 -6.02 22.63 4.90
CA GLU A 31 -7.38 22.29 4.44
C GLU A 31 -7.39 21.83 2.96
N GLU A 32 -6.61 22.48 2.08
CA GLU A 32 -6.45 22.06 0.68
C GLU A 32 -5.77 20.70 0.55
N VAL A 33 -4.71 20.46 1.33
CA VAL A 33 -3.97 19.18 1.34
C VAL A 33 -4.86 18.05 1.85
N ASP A 34 -5.64 18.28 2.90
CA ASP A 34 -6.56 17.29 3.45
C ASP A 34 -7.69 16.98 2.47
N LEU A 35 -8.21 17.98 1.76
CA LEU A 35 -9.17 17.77 0.69
C LEU A 35 -8.58 16.91 -0.44
N LEU A 36 -7.34 17.19 -0.85
CA LEU A 36 -6.66 16.38 -1.86
C LEU A 36 -6.49 14.93 -1.39
N ARG A 37 -5.98 14.72 -0.16
CA ARG A 37 -5.81 13.40 0.44
C ARG A 37 -7.10 12.61 0.48
N SER A 38 -8.20 13.23 0.90
CA SER A 38 -9.53 12.60 0.99
C SER A 38 -10.08 12.10 -0.35
N ARG A 39 -9.55 12.61 -1.47
CA ARG A 39 -9.96 12.20 -2.83
C ARG A 39 -8.95 11.26 -3.48
N THR A 40 -7.66 11.56 -3.37
CA THR A 40 -6.62 10.86 -4.12
C THR A 40 -6.17 9.58 -3.44
N LEU A 41 -6.11 9.53 -2.10
CA LEU A 41 -5.66 8.34 -1.38
C LEU A 41 -6.65 7.17 -1.54
N PRO A 42 -7.98 7.37 -1.35
CA PRO A 42 -8.93 6.29 -1.60
C PRO A 42 -8.88 5.80 -3.04
N LEU A 43 -8.88 6.72 -4.01
CA LEU A 43 -8.77 6.38 -5.43
C LEU A 43 -7.52 5.56 -5.73
N SER A 44 -6.37 5.96 -5.19
CA SER A 44 -5.10 5.28 -5.43
C SER A 44 -5.10 3.88 -4.83
N ALA A 45 -5.65 3.71 -3.63
CA ALA A 45 -5.77 2.40 -2.99
C ALA A 45 -6.69 1.46 -3.79
N PHE A 46 -7.83 1.95 -4.29
CA PHE A 46 -8.71 1.15 -5.13
C PHE A 46 -8.09 0.78 -6.48
N LEU A 47 -7.39 1.71 -7.13
CA LEU A 47 -6.67 1.41 -8.37
C LEU A 47 -5.58 0.38 -8.15
N LEU A 48 -4.80 0.52 -7.07
CA LEU A 48 -3.76 -0.44 -6.71
C LEU A 48 -4.36 -1.83 -6.43
N HIS A 49 -5.40 -1.90 -5.61
CA HIS A 49 -6.13 -3.14 -5.35
C HIS A 49 -6.62 -3.78 -6.66
N SER A 50 -7.28 -3.01 -7.52
CA SER A 50 -7.83 -3.51 -8.78
C SER A 50 -6.75 -4.02 -9.73
N VAL A 51 -5.59 -3.38 -9.78
CA VAL A 51 -4.46 -3.84 -10.61
C VAL A 51 -3.91 -5.15 -10.04
N LEU A 52 -3.70 -5.23 -8.72
CA LEU A 52 -3.17 -6.43 -8.07
C LEU A 52 -4.13 -7.61 -8.21
N ASP A 53 -5.42 -7.43 -7.89
CA ASP A 53 -6.42 -8.49 -8.01
C ASP A 53 -6.67 -8.90 -9.48
N GLY A 54 -6.66 -7.92 -10.40
CA GLY A 54 -6.73 -8.19 -11.83
C GLY A 54 -5.53 -8.97 -12.35
N THR A 55 -4.33 -8.68 -11.84
CA THR A 55 -3.11 -9.43 -12.18
C THR A 55 -3.18 -10.85 -11.61
N GLY A 56 -3.68 -11.02 -10.39
CA GLY A 56 -3.93 -12.32 -9.80
C GLY A 56 -4.83 -13.18 -10.70
N ARG A 57 -5.97 -12.63 -11.13
CA ARG A 57 -6.89 -13.30 -12.08
C ARG A 57 -6.22 -13.67 -13.39
N TRP A 58 -5.47 -12.74 -13.99
CA TRP A 58 -4.75 -13.02 -15.24
C TRP A 58 -3.72 -14.14 -15.06
N MET A 59 -3.06 -14.20 -13.90
CA MET A 59 -2.16 -15.31 -13.56
C MET A 59 -2.92 -16.62 -13.33
N GLU A 60 -4.14 -16.61 -12.77
CA GLU A 60 -4.99 -17.81 -12.67
C GLU A 60 -5.22 -18.39 -14.06
N ASP A 61 -5.70 -17.56 -14.99
CA ASP A 61 -5.97 -17.96 -16.37
C ASP A 61 -4.68 -18.49 -17.06
N PHE A 62 -3.55 -17.82 -16.85
CA PHE A 62 -2.27 -18.24 -17.41
C PHE A 62 -1.80 -19.61 -16.87
N VAL A 63 -1.94 -19.85 -15.56
CA VAL A 63 -1.58 -21.13 -14.95
C VAL A 63 -2.50 -22.23 -15.48
N ASP A 64 -3.80 -21.99 -15.53
CA ASP A 64 -4.77 -22.98 -15.99
C ASP A 64 -4.53 -23.35 -17.48
N ASP A 65 -4.16 -22.37 -18.32
CA ASP A 65 -3.69 -22.58 -19.69
C ASP A 65 -2.40 -23.41 -19.76
N ALA A 66 -1.45 -23.17 -18.86
CA ALA A 66 -0.20 -23.92 -18.79
C ALA A 66 -0.45 -25.37 -18.37
N VAL A 67 -1.32 -25.62 -17.38
CA VAL A 67 -1.75 -26.96 -16.96
C VAL A 67 -2.36 -27.71 -18.13
N ALA A 68 -3.26 -27.08 -18.89
CA ALA A 68 -3.90 -27.68 -20.05
C ALA A 68 -2.89 -28.07 -21.15
N LYS A 69 -1.82 -27.28 -21.33
CA LYS A 69 -0.80 -27.51 -22.37
C LYS A 69 0.30 -28.49 -21.95
N LEU A 70 0.67 -28.50 -20.67
CA LEU A 70 1.79 -29.30 -20.15
C LEU A 70 1.36 -30.68 -19.63
N GLY A 71 0.06 -30.98 -19.68
CA GLY A 71 -0.45 -32.34 -19.43
C GLY A 71 -0.67 -32.68 -17.96
N GLY A 72 -0.61 -31.68 -17.07
CA GLY A 72 -0.86 -31.86 -15.64
C GLY A 72 -0.43 -30.66 -14.81
N GLU A 73 -1.01 -30.57 -13.62
CA GLU A 73 -0.81 -29.46 -12.69
C GLU A 73 0.60 -29.45 -12.09
N GLU A 74 1.15 -30.65 -11.87
CA GLU A 74 2.48 -30.84 -11.32
C GLU A 74 3.57 -30.47 -12.33
N GLU A 75 3.39 -30.85 -13.60
CA GLU A 75 4.28 -30.51 -14.72
C GLU A 75 4.27 -29.00 -15.01
N ALA A 76 3.10 -28.37 -14.97
CA ALA A 76 2.99 -26.92 -15.14
C ALA A 76 3.63 -26.16 -13.99
N ARG A 77 3.39 -26.57 -12.74
CA ARG A 77 4.06 -25.97 -11.57
C ARG A 77 5.56 -26.20 -11.60
N ALA A 78 6.03 -27.37 -12.03
CA ALA A 78 7.45 -27.65 -12.20
C ALA A 78 8.08 -26.75 -13.28
N ALA A 79 7.42 -26.58 -14.42
CA ALA A 79 7.89 -25.67 -15.48
C ALA A 79 7.93 -24.20 -15.01
N LEU A 80 6.91 -23.75 -14.27
CA LEU A 80 6.89 -22.42 -13.67
C LEU A 80 8.01 -22.25 -12.62
N ARG A 81 8.35 -23.30 -11.87
CA ARG A 81 9.50 -23.29 -10.94
C ARG A 81 10.84 -23.21 -11.67
N VAL A 82 10.99 -23.86 -12.82
CA VAL A 82 12.21 -23.76 -13.63
C VAL A 82 12.41 -22.33 -14.14
N LEU A 83 11.34 -21.66 -14.57
CA LEU A 83 11.39 -20.23 -14.93
C LEU A 83 11.77 -19.30 -13.76
N LEU A 84 11.71 -19.80 -12.51
CA LEU A 84 12.02 -19.05 -11.29
C LEU A 84 13.41 -19.32 -10.73
N LEU A 85 14.13 -20.35 -11.21
CA LEU A 85 15.38 -20.83 -10.61
C LEU A 85 16.65 -20.43 -11.35
N ASP A 86 16.57 -19.57 -12.37
CA ASP A 86 17.77 -19.09 -13.09
C ASP A 86 18.55 -17.98 -12.36
N ASP A 87 18.18 -17.62 -11.12
CA ASP A 87 18.84 -16.55 -10.32
C ASP A 87 19.34 -16.99 -8.92
N ASP A 88 19.29 -18.28 -8.56
CA ASP A 88 19.81 -18.77 -7.26
C ASP A 88 21.14 -19.55 -7.39
N ASP A 89 21.99 -19.14 -8.33
CA ASP A 89 23.39 -19.55 -8.42
C ASP A 89 24.27 -18.45 -7.81
N ASP A 90 24.29 -18.33 -6.47
CA ASP A 90 25.43 -17.85 -5.66
C ASP A 90 25.01 -17.48 -4.21
N ALA A 91 25.04 -18.46 -3.30
CA ALA A 91 25.44 -18.22 -1.89
C ALA A 91 25.76 -19.54 -1.18
N MET A 92 26.83 -20.20 -1.63
CA MET A 92 27.61 -21.07 -0.75
C MET A 92 28.30 -20.19 0.30
N GLY A 93 27.87 -20.28 1.55
CA GLY A 93 28.44 -19.52 2.67
C GLY A 93 27.97 -20.07 4.01
N ASP A 94 28.65 -21.11 4.46
CA ASP A 94 28.69 -21.62 5.83
C ASP A 94 28.96 -20.47 6.82
N ASP A 95 28.10 -20.31 7.83
CA ASP A 95 28.51 -20.20 9.24
C ASP A 95 27.28 -19.95 10.14
N GLY A 96 27.17 -20.78 11.18
CA GLY A 96 26.08 -20.77 12.14
C GLY A 96 26.01 -19.50 13.00
N ALA A 97 25.11 -18.60 12.63
CA ALA A 97 24.62 -17.55 13.51
C ALA A 97 23.10 -17.71 13.69
N GLU A 98 22.70 -18.14 14.89
CA GLU A 98 21.33 -17.97 15.40
C GLU A 98 21.04 -16.48 15.49
N GLY A 99 20.46 -15.93 14.42
CA GLY A 99 20.04 -14.54 14.33
C GLY A 99 18.79 -14.47 13.47
N ASP A 100 17.68 -14.16 14.14
CA ASP A 100 16.36 -13.78 13.62
C ASP A 100 16.32 -13.49 12.10
N SER A 101 16.09 -14.53 11.31
CA SER A 101 15.93 -14.45 9.86
C SER A 101 14.52 -13.94 9.56
N LEU A 102 14.34 -12.63 9.67
CA LEU A 102 13.22 -11.95 9.03
C LEU A 102 13.40 -12.08 7.51
N VAL A 103 12.45 -12.79 6.91
CA VAL A 103 12.15 -12.87 5.46
C VAL A 103 13.09 -13.74 4.63
N ARG A 104 13.08 -15.05 4.87
CA ARG A 104 13.10 -15.97 3.71
C ARG A 104 11.72 -15.90 3.07
N PRO A 105 11.58 -15.57 1.76
CA PRO A 105 10.28 -15.64 1.12
C PRO A 105 9.78 -17.06 1.25
N ARG A 106 8.59 -17.26 1.82
CA ARG A 106 7.95 -18.57 1.79
C ARG A 106 7.88 -18.97 0.31
N ARG A 107 8.10 -20.26 -0.01
CA ARG A 107 8.10 -20.82 -1.39
C ARG A 107 6.83 -20.52 -2.23
N GLU A 108 5.86 -19.81 -1.66
CA GLU A 108 4.58 -19.37 -2.23
C GLU A 108 4.52 -17.85 -2.51
N GLU A 109 5.62 -17.11 -2.35
CA GLU A 109 5.70 -15.64 -2.46
C GLU A 109 6.42 -15.18 -3.74
N THR A 110 6.21 -15.88 -4.85
CA THR A 110 6.72 -15.45 -6.16
C THR A 110 5.65 -14.65 -6.91
N PRO A 111 6.00 -13.56 -7.61
CA PRO A 111 5.07 -12.84 -8.48
C PRO A 111 4.57 -13.67 -9.67
N LEU A 112 5.04 -14.90 -9.86
CA LEU A 112 4.48 -15.83 -10.85
C LEU A 112 3.39 -16.74 -10.29
N THR A 113 2.99 -16.62 -9.02
CA THR A 113 1.82 -17.32 -8.48
C THR A 113 0.61 -16.37 -8.37
N PRO A 114 -0.60 -16.82 -8.74
CA PRO A 114 -1.81 -16.03 -8.53
C PRO A 114 -2.00 -15.60 -7.07
N GLU A 115 -1.63 -16.47 -6.13
CA GLU A 115 -1.78 -16.25 -4.69
C GLU A 115 -0.94 -15.07 -4.20
N TYR A 116 0.24 -14.82 -4.79
CA TYR A 116 1.05 -13.65 -4.44
C TYR A 116 0.28 -12.35 -4.69
N TRP A 117 -0.35 -12.22 -5.86
CA TRP A 117 -1.07 -11.01 -6.26
C TRP A 117 -2.34 -10.80 -5.44
N HIS A 118 -3.12 -11.86 -5.18
CA HIS A 118 -4.29 -11.74 -4.33
C HIS A 118 -3.92 -11.42 -2.88
N ARG A 119 -2.81 -11.96 -2.34
CA ARG A 119 -2.30 -11.55 -1.01
C ARG A 119 -1.87 -10.10 -1.00
N ALA A 120 -1.17 -9.63 -2.04
CA ALA A 120 -0.79 -8.24 -2.17
C ALA A 120 -2.03 -7.32 -2.23
N ALA A 121 -3.08 -7.72 -2.96
CA ALA A 121 -4.34 -7.00 -3.02
C ALA A 121 -5.02 -6.88 -1.63
N VAL A 122 -5.09 -7.98 -0.87
CA VAL A 122 -5.56 -7.96 0.54
C VAL A 122 -4.66 -7.06 1.39
N GLY A 123 -3.35 -7.09 1.14
CA GLY A 123 -2.34 -6.27 1.81
C GLY A 123 -2.63 -4.78 1.71
N VAL A 124 -3.25 -4.29 0.62
CA VAL A 124 -3.64 -2.88 0.48
C VAL A 124 -4.57 -2.43 1.61
N ALA A 125 -5.58 -3.23 1.95
CA ALA A 125 -6.49 -2.90 3.04
C ALA A 125 -5.77 -2.93 4.40
N SER A 126 -4.87 -3.89 4.59
CA SER A 126 -4.01 -3.92 5.78
C SER A 126 -3.13 -2.68 5.88
N THR A 127 -2.53 -2.21 4.79
CA THR A 127 -1.71 -0.98 4.77
C THR A 127 -2.54 0.26 5.07
N VAL A 128 -3.75 0.38 4.52
CA VAL A 128 -4.64 1.51 4.82
C VAL A 128 -5.10 1.51 6.28
N ALA A 129 -5.36 0.33 6.85
CA ALA A 129 -5.72 0.17 8.25
C ALA A 129 -4.51 0.11 9.20
N SER A 130 -3.28 0.12 8.67
CA SER A 130 -2.06 0.09 9.46
C SER A 130 -1.83 1.43 10.14
N ASP A 131 -1.05 1.39 11.23
CA ASP A 131 -0.63 2.49 12.10
C ASP A 131 -1.47 3.79 12.00
N PRO A 132 -2.26 4.12 13.04
CA PRO A 132 -2.99 5.38 13.13
C PRO A 132 -2.12 6.62 12.89
N SER A 133 -0.80 6.55 13.15
CA SER A 133 0.13 7.65 12.92
C SER A 133 0.31 8.02 11.44
N SER A 134 0.03 7.09 10.52
CA SER A 134 0.11 7.33 9.08
C SER A 134 -1.00 8.26 8.55
N GLY A 135 -2.10 8.38 9.30
CA GLY A 135 -3.29 9.16 8.91
C GLY A 135 -3.95 8.67 7.62
N LEU A 136 -3.56 7.50 7.08
CA LEU A 136 -4.09 6.99 5.83
C LEU A 136 -5.58 6.68 5.95
N LEU A 137 -5.98 6.01 7.03
CA LEU A 137 -7.37 5.67 7.28
C LEU A 137 -8.27 6.91 7.41
N ASP A 138 -7.75 8.02 7.94
CA ASP A 138 -8.50 9.27 8.13
C ASP A 138 -8.87 9.93 6.80
N ALA A 139 -8.10 9.68 5.74
CA ALA A 139 -8.43 10.12 4.39
C ALA A 139 -9.58 9.35 3.75
N PHE A 140 -10.02 8.22 4.32
CA PHE A 140 -11.10 7.40 3.78
C PHE A 140 -12.41 7.74 4.49
N GLY A 141 -13.44 8.09 3.72
CA GLY A 141 -14.81 8.17 4.23
C GLY A 141 -15.35 6.80 4.64
N GLU A 142 -16.46 6.77 5.36
CA GLU A 142 -17.09 5.51 5.81
C GLU A 142 -17.42 4.58 4.63
N ASP A 143 -17.94 5.14 3.53
CA ASP A 143 -18.24 4.39 2.32
C ASP A 143 -16.99 3.80 1.66
N ASP A 144 -15.88 4.55 1.62
CA ASP A 144 -14.62 4.07 1.04
C ASP A 144 -14.02 2.95 1.89
N ARG A 145 -14.07 3.08 3.23
CA ARG A 145 -13.61 2.03 4.15
C ARG A 145 -14.39 0.73 3.94
N ARG A 146 -15.71 0.83 3.84
CA ARG A 146 -16.59 -0.33 3.58
C ARG A 146 -16.26 -0.98 2.25
N ARG A 147 -16.18 -0.21 1.17
CA ARG A 147 -15.85 -0.72 -0.17
C ARG A 147 -14.47 -1.37 -0.22
N LEU A 148 -13.48 -0.81 0.47
CA LEU A 148 -12.14 -1.38 0.55
C LEU A 148 -12.14 -2.72 1.29
N LEU A 149 -12.92 -2.84 2.37
CA LEU A 149 -13.09 -4.10 3.09
C LEU A 149 -13.80 -5.16 2.25
N GLU A 150 -14.85 -4.78 1.51
CA GLU A 150 -15.53 -5.68 0.56
C GLU A 150 -14.55 -6.19 -0.50
N ALA A 151 -13.78 -5.29 -1.13
CA ALA A 151 -12.77 -5.63 -2.13
C ALA A 151 -11.67 -6.55 -1.57
N ALA A 152 -11.20 -6.30 -0.35
CA ALA A 152 -10.23 -7.18 0.32
C ALA A 152 -10.82 -8.55 0.66
N ALA A 153 -12.08 -8.61 1.08
CA ALA A 153 -12.77 -9.86 1.35
C ALA A 153 -12.91 -10.72 0.09
N GLU A 154 -13.23 -10.12 -1.06
CA GLU A 154 -13.30 -10.82 -2.35
C GLU A 154 -11.95 -11.47 -2.72
N SER A 155 -10.85 -10.72 -2.63
CA SER A 155 -9.51 -11.26 -2.88
C SER A 155 -9.12 -12.34 -1.87
N ALA A 156 -9.53 -12.20 -0.60
CA ALA A 156 -9.29 -13.21 0.44
C ALA A 156 -10.07 -14.52 0.18
N VAL A 157 -11.29 -14.43 -0.33
CA VAL A 157 -12.07 -15.61 -0.73
C VAL A 157 -11.37 -16.38 -1.85
N ARG A 158 -10.82 -15.68 -2.86
CA ARG A 158 -10.05 -16.33 -3.94
C ARG A 158 -8.87 -17.13 -3.40
N LEU A 159 -8.11 -16.55 -2.46
CA LEU A 159 -7.01 -17.25 -1.79
C LEU A 159 -7.49 -18.52 -1.06
N LEU A 160 -8.65 -18.47 -0.39
CA LEU A 160 -9.19 -19.60 0.36
C LEU A 160 -9.74 -20.72 -0.55
N VAL A 161 -10.31 -20.36 -1.69
CA VAL A 161 -10.82 -21.34 -2.66
C VAL A 161 -9.67 -22.12 -3.28
N ARG A 162 -8.56 -21.45 -3.62
CA ARG A 162 -7.43 -22.08 -4.33
C ARG A 162 -6.47 -22.86 -3.40
N THR A 163 -6.38 -22.49 -2.13
CA THR A 163 -5.60 -23.26 -1.13
C THR A 163 -6.27 -24.56 -0.68
N ARG A 164 -7.52 -24.83 -1.10
CA ARG A 164 -8.28 -26.04 -0.77
C ARG A 164 -8.51 -27.01 -1.94
N GLY A 165 -8.21 -26.62 -3.16
CA GLY A 165 -8.26 -27.48 -4.35
C GLY A 165 -6.94 -28.19 -4.55
#